data_AF-A0A1X9ME15-F1
#
_entry.id   AF-A0A1X9ME15-F1
#
_cell.length_a   1.000
_cell.length_b   1.000
_cell.length_c   1.000
_cell.angle_alpha   90.00
_cell.angle_beta   90.00
_cell.angle_gamma   90.00
#
_symmetry.space_group_name_H-M   'P 1'
#
loop_
_entity.id
_entity.type
_entity.pdbx_description
1 polymer ?
#
loop_
_entity_poly.entity_id
_entity_poly.type
_entity_poly.pdbx_seq_one_letter_code
_entity_poly.pdbx_strand_id
1 'polypeptide(L)'
;MDRNKAQKHIGKMVKINDGDAGVYAGILKEIRTEARKPWKGVVQILVVLDLPTFNPLTNQLPDLKYKHMQVIECTGVKLSPYPEEGISPTFEQSIVLAAQTRSKSLQQDVETYDAKQQAIMSFLRQQGIDVSKADLELYDNQIDDVINYTFHHDGDCYILIDENEERLDLKDCPFTFTWTYKDQSVRGKYEENGTFISESGERYNPKEGSTFSISKEQFDPYMILQNELEPTALLSLEKNLAHYQLTHKDLLECHNSLLTQLLSTDKKTSFKGVNFLTYKGNDELVIVQHHYERELRNYKSDRVYDRFEFTSDKGKRSIVTYSNEYSL
;
A
#
# COMPACT_ATOMS: atom_id res chain seq x y z
N MET A 1 -26.43 -17.13 32.72
CA MET A 1 -27.21 -17.09 33.99
C MET A 1 -27.33 -18.50 34.57
N ASP A 2 -27.63 -18.67 35.87
CA ASP A 2 -27.86 -20.00 36.44
C ASP A 2 -29.27 -20.52 36.17
N ARG A 3 -29.44 -21.86 36.11
CA ARG A 3 -30.72 -22.52 35.81
C ARG A 3 -31.88 -22.06 36.70
N ASN A 4 -31.63 -21.95 38.01
CA ASN A 4 -32.66 -21.55 38.97
C ASN A 4 -33.13 -20.11 38.76
N LYS A 5 -32.21 -19.22 38.31
CA LYS A 5 -32.57 -17.85 37.92
C LYS A 5 -33.35 -17.88 36.61
N ALA A 6 -32.92 -18.67 35.64
CA ALA A 6 -33.60 -18.81 34.35
C ALA A 6 -35.06 -19.28 34.50
N GLN A 7 -35.34 -20.26 35.38
CA GLN A 7 -36.70 -20.73 35.63
C GLN A 7 -37.65 -19.63 36.09
N LYS A 8 -37.14 -18.63 36.85
CA LYS A 8 -37.92 -17.46 37.29
C LYS A 8 -38.15 -16.43 36.18
N HIS A 9 -37.45 -16.56 35.06
CA HIS A 9 -37.54 -15.68 33.90
C HIS A 9 -38.26 -16.33 32.71
N ILE A 10 -38.88 -17.51 32.90
CA ILE A 10 -39.77 -18.08 31.88
C ILE A 10 -40.96 -17.13 31.69
N GLY A 11 -41.28 -16.81 30.44
CA GLY A 11 -42.26 -15.81 30.05
C GLY A 11 -41.76 -14.37 30.08
N LYS A 12 -40.55 -14.11 30.58
CA LYS A 12 -39.94 -12.77 30.67
C LYS A 12 -38.89 -12.53 29.61
N MET A 13 -38.53 -11.27 29.45
CA MET A 13 -37.47 -10.88 28.53
C MET A 13 -36.08 -11.27 29.05
N VAL A 14 -35.25 -11.82 28.17
CA VAL A 14 -33.87 -12.19 28.45
C VAL A 14 -32.97 -11.67 27.34
N LYS A 15 -31.75 -11.29 27.70
CA LYS A 15 -30.69 -10.88 26.78
C LYS A 15 -29.88 -12.11 26.37
N ILE A 16 -29.55 -12.17 25.09
CA ILE A 16 -28.77 -13.22 24.44
C ILE A 16 -27.51 -12.56 23.90
N ASN A 17 -26.35 -12.92 24.46
CA ASN A 17 -25.06 -12.48 23.95
C ASN A 17 -24.48 -13.57 23.05
N ASP A 18 -24.41 -13.31 21.75
CA ASP A 18 -23.87 -14.25 20.75
C ASP A 18 -22.49 -13.81 20.21
N GLY A 19 -21.80 -12.94 20.96
CA GLY A 19 -20.46 -12.45 20.63
C GLY A 19 -20.46 -11.67 19.32
N ASP A 20 -19.64 -12.11 18.38
CA ASP A 20 -19.49 -11.49 17.05
C ASP A 20 -20.78 -11.47 16.22
N ALA A 21 -21.73 -12.36 16.51
CA ALA A 21 -23.02 -12.38 15.83
C ALA A 21 -24.03 -11.35 16.38
N GLY A 22 -23.62 -10.54 17.36
CA GLY A 22 -24.44 -9.48 17.97
C GLY A 22 -25.15 -9.91 19.25
N VAL A 23 -25.93 -8.98 19.79
CA VAL A 23 -26.67 -9.14 21.04
C VAL A 23 -28.15 -8.92 20.79
N TYR A 24 -28.98 -9.81 21.31
CA TYR A 24 -30.42 -9.82 21.08
C TYR A 24 -31.18 -9.84 22.40
N ALA A 25 -32.46 -9.49 22.37
CA ALA A 25 -33.37 -9.75 23.47
C ALA A 25 -34.68 -10.40 22.98
N GLY A 26 -35.25 -11.23 23.83
CA GLY A 26 -36.42 -12.04 23.48
C GLY A 26 -37.08 -12.67 24.71
N ILE A 27 -38.22 -13.30 24.51
CA ILE A 27 -38.96 -13.96 25.60
C ILE A 27 -38.46 -15.39 25.78
N LEU A 28 -38.02 -15.74 26.99
CA LEU A 28 -37.66 -17.12 27.35
C LEU A 28 -38.92 -17.97 27.44
N LYS A 29 -39.14 -18.89 26.49
CA LYS A 29 -40.34 -19.74 26.43
C LYS A 29 -40.21 -20.98 27.31
N GLU A 30 -39.07 -21.66 27.22
CA GLU A 30 -38.83 -22.90 27.96
C GLU A 30 -37.35 -23.12 28.26
N ILE A 31 -37.09 -24.03 29.19
CA ILE A 31 -35.74 -24.47 29.56
C ILE A 31 -35.65 -25.97 29.33
N ARG A 32 -34.69 -26.40 28.53
CA ARG A 32 -34.39 -27.81 28.24
C ARG A 32 -33.15 -28.25 29.00
N THR A 33 -33.25 -29.42 29.62
CA THR A 33 -32.13 -30.04 30.35
C THR A 33 -31.97 -31.48 29.89
N GLU A 34 -30.89 -31.75 29.19
CA GLU A 34 -30.45 -33.10 28.85
C GLU A 34 -29.45 -33.61 29.90
N ALA A 35 -29.45 -34.91 30.18
CA ALA A 35 -28.49 -35.50 31.10
C ALA A 35 -27.05 -35.24 30.63
N ARG A 36 -26.19 -34.78 31.55
CA ARG A 36 -24.76 -34.49 31.32
C ARG A 36 -24.44 -33.37 30.31
N LYS A 37 -25.41 -32.55 29.92
CA LYS A 37 -25.17 -31.37 29.06
C LYS A 37 -25.55 -30.06 29.74
N PRO A 38 -24.95 -28.92 29.34
CA PRO A 38 -25.40 -27.61 29.78
C PRO A 38 -26.89 -27.42 29.44
N TRP A 39 -27.63 -26.76 30.33
CA TRP A 39 -29.02 -26.44 30.07
C TRP A 39 -29.13 -25.44 28.91
N LYS A 40 -30.22 -25.54 28.16
CA LYS A 40 -30.52 -24.67 27.03
C LYS A 40 -31.82 -23.93 27.25
N GLY A 41 -31.86 -22.67 26.86
CA GLY A 41 -33.09 -21.86 26.84
C GLY A 41 -33.63 -21.77 25.43
N VAL A 42 -34.94 -21.90 25.30
CA VAL A 42 -35.64 -21.63 24.05
C VAL A 42 -36.21 -20.22 24.13
N VAL A 43 -35.75 -19.34 23.25
CA VAL A 43 -36.04 -17.90 23.30
C VAL A 43 -36.66 -17.47 21.98
N GLN A 44 -37.74 -16.69 22.07
CA GLN A 44 -38.34 -16.03 20.92
C GLN A 44 -37.75 -14.63 20.76
N ILE A 45 -37.04 -14.38 19.66
CA ILE A 45 -36.36 -13.10 19.40
C ILE A 45 -37.37 -11.98 19.15
N LEU A 46 -37.18 -10.85 19.84
CA LEU A 46 -38.04 -9.68 19.70
C LEU A 46 -37.29 -8.45 19.22
N VAL A 47 -36.06 -8.22 19.69
CA VAL A 47 -35.28 -7.02 19.42
C VAL A 47 -33.78 -7.32 19.30
N VAL A 48 -33.06 -6.43 18.60
CA VAL A 48 -31.60 -6.39 18.49
C VAL A 48 -31.09 -5.31 19.45
N LEU A 49 -30.13 -5.66 20.30
CA LEU A 49 -29.51 -4.76 21.27
C LEU A 49 -28.13 -4.26 20.81
N ASP A 50 -27.37 -5.10 20.11
CA ASP A 50 -26.09 -4.74 19.50
C ASP A 50 -25.94 -5.47 18.17
N LEU A 51 -25.35 -4.79 17.20
CA LEU A 51 -25.10 -5.33 15.88
C LEU A 51 -23.92 -6.31 15.92
N PRO A 52 -23.82 -7.20 14.91
CA PRO A 52 -22.64 -8.03 14.71
C PRO A 52 -21.35 -7.20 14.61
N THR A 53 -20.21 -7.83 14.88
CA THR A 53 -18.91 -7.22 14.62
C THR A 53 -18.61 -7.19 13.13
N PHE A 54 -17.83 -6.19 12.69
CA PHE A 54 -17.38 -6.11 11.31
C PHE A 54 -16.49 -7.30 10.99
N ASN A 55 -16.63 -7.84 9.77
CA ASN A 55 -15.67 -8.80 9.27
C ASN A 55 -14.33 -8.09 9.03
N PRO A 56 -13.23 -8.52 9.69
CA PRO A 56 -11.94 -7.84 9.58
C PRO A 56 -11.33 -7.89 8.17
N LEU A 57 -11.74 -8.84 7.32
CA LEU A 57 -11.23 -8.99 5.96
C LEU A 57 -12.02 -8.15 4.94
N THR A 58 -13.33 -8.00 5.12
CA THR A 58 -14.19 -7.33 4.14
C THR A 58 -14.66 -5.95 4.58
N ASN A 59 -14.47 -5.58 5.85
CA ASN A 59 -15.03 -4.38 6.48
C ASN A 59 -16.56 -4.25 6.30
N GLN A 60 -17.25 -5.37 6.08
CA GLN A 60 -18.70 -5.40 5.96
C GLN A 60 -19.33 -5.91 7.24
N LEU A 61 -20.50 -5.34 7.55
CA LEU A 61 -21.35 -5.85 8.61
C LEU A 61 -22.07 -7.10 8.09
N PRO A 62 -21.93 -8.27 8.73
CA PRO A 62 -22.66 -9.46 8.31
C PRO A 62 -24.15 -9.33 8.61
N ASP A 63 -24.96 -10.14 7.94
CA ASP A 63 -26.40 -10.22 8.19
C ASP A 63 -26.71 -10.62 9.65
N LEU A 64 -27.83 -10.14 10.16
CA LEU A 64 -28.34 -10.54 11.47
C LEU A 64 -28.60 -12.05 11.49
N LYS A 65 -27.99 -12.73 12.47
CA LYS A 65 -28.12 -14.17 12.63
C LYS A 65 -29.55 -14.62 12.92
N TYR A 66 -30.33 -13.76 13.58
CA TYR A 66 -31.70 -14.06 13.96
C TYR A 66 -32.70 -13.02 13.44
N LYS A 67 -33.88 -13.50 13.05
CA LYS A 67 -34.99 -12.69 12.55
C LYS A 67 -36.04 -12.42 13.63
N HIS A 68 -36.88 -11.42 13.40
CA HIS A 68 -38.02 -11.12 14.28
C HIS A 68 -38.90 -12.36 14.48
N MET A 69 -39.33 -12.59 15.72
CA MET A 69 -40.19 -13.69 16.16
C MET A 69 -39.60 -15.10 15.97
N GLN A 70 -38.35 -15.21 15.52
CA GLN A 70 -37.67 -16.50 15.40
C GLN A 70 -37.50 -17.14 16.77
N VAL A 71 -37.84 -18.42 16.89
CA VAL A 71 -37.60 -19.21 18.09
C VAL A 71 -36.27 -19.92 17.94
N ILE A 72 -35.37 -19.69 18.89
CA ILE A 72 -34.01 -20.23 18.87
C ILE A 72 -33.72 -21.01 20.15
N GLU A 73 -32.78 -21.94 20.06
CA GLU A 73 -32.26 -22.66 21.22
C GLU A 73 -30.81 -22.25 21.45
N CYS A 74 -30.51 -21.76 22.66
CA CYS A 74 -29.16 -21.30 23.01
C CYS A 74 -28.76 -21.78 24.41
N THR A 75 -27.45 -21.84 24.66
CA THR A 75 -26.91 -22.31 25.95
C THR A 75 -27.16 -21.26 27.04
N GLY A 76 -27.41 -21.73 28.27
CA GLY A 76 -27.65 -20.85 29.41
C GLY A 76 -26.54 -19.84 29.74
N VAL A 77 -25.32 -20.10 29.24
CA VAL A 77 -24.16 -19.19 29.36
C VAL A 77 -24.38 -17.90 28.57
N LYS A 78 -25.04 -17.97 27.41
CA LYS A 78 -25.34 -16.81 26.56
C LYS A 78 -26.49 -15.95 27.09
N LEU A 79 -27.24 -16.46 28.08
CA LEU A 79 -28.44 -15.83 28.60
C LEU A 79 -28.13 -14.99 29.85
N SER A 80 -28.60 -13.75 29.86
CA SER A 80 -28.62 -12.89 31.05
C SER A 80 -30.00 -12.23 31.23
N PRO A 81 -30.39 -11.86 32.46
CA PRO A 81 -31.63 -11.11 32.66
C PRO A 81 -31.61 -9.82 31.86
N TYR A 82 -32.77 -9.41 31.33
CA TYR A 82 -32.96 -8.11 30.69
C TYR A 82 -33.91 -7.27 31.55
N PRO A 83 -33.55 -6.03 31.90
CA PRO A 83 -34.44 -5.17 32.69
C PRO A 83 -35.67 -4.79 31.87
N GLU A 84 -36.87 -5.05 32.40
CA GLU A 84 -38.16 -4.71 31.75
C GLU A 84 -38.54 -3.23 31.98
N GLU A 85 -37.57 -2.32 31.88
CA GLU A 85 -37.81 -0.90 32.09
C GLU A 85 -38.12 -0.20 30.76
N GLY A 86 -39.41 0.11 30.56
CA GLY A 86 -39.88 0.98 29.49
C GLY A 86 -40.50 0.27 28.28
N ILE A 87 -40.95 1.09 27.33
CA ILE A 87 -41.50 0.63 26.05
C ILE A 87 -40.36 0.00 25.25
N SER A 88 -40.42 -1.32 25.03
CA SER A 88 -39.46 -1.99 24.16
C SER A 88 -39.70 -1.57 22.71
N PRO A 89 -38.66 -1.13 21.97
CA PRO A 89 -38.80 -0.77 20.57
C PRO A 89 -39.30 -1.98 19.75
N THR A 90 -39.91 -1.70 18.60
CA THR A 90 -40.14 -2.75 17.59
C THR A 90 -38.81 -3.32 17.10
N PHE A 91 -38.84 -4.48 16.44
CA PHE A 91 -37.62 -5.09 15.91
C PHE A 91 -36.90 -4.16 14.94
N GLU A 92 -37.59 -3.50 14.00
CA GLU A 92 -36.94 -2.56 13.09
C GLU A 92 -36.35 -1.35 13.82
N GLN A 93 -37.08 -0.77 14.78
CA GLN A 93 -36.58 0.34 15.59
C GLN A 93 -35.35 -0.05 16.41
N SER A 94 -35.31 -1.29 16.92
CA SER A 94 -34.18 -1.80 17.68
C SER A 94 -32.90 -1.91 16.84
N ILE A 95 -33.03 -2.28 15.55
CA ILE A 95 -31.90 -2.29 14.61
C ILE A 95 -31.37 -0.87 14.40
N VAL A 96 -32.26 0.10 14.17
CA VAL A 96 -31.87 1.50 13.97
C VAL A 96 -31.17 2.05 15.22
N LEU A 97 -31.69 1.77 16.42
CA LEU A 97 -31.08 2.19 17.69
C LEU A 97 -29.71 1.54 17.90
N ALA A 98 -29.56 0.24 17.61
CA ALA A 98 -28.28 -0.45 17.69
C ALA A 98 -27.26 0.15 16.69
N ALA A 99 -27.70 0.46 15.46
CA ALA A 99 -26.87 1.11 14.44
C ALA A 99 -26.42 2.52 14.86
N GLN A 100 -27.34 3.33 15.40
CA GLN A 100 -27.01 4.67 15.91
C GLN A 100 -26.03 4.62 17.07
N THR A 101 -26.22 3.68 18.00
CA THR A 101 -25.31 3.48 19.14
C THR A 101 -23.92 3.08 18.66
N ARG A 102 -23.84 2.14 17.72
CA ARG A 102 -22.58 1.70 17.14
C ARG A 102 -21.88 2.83 16.37
N SER A 103 -22.61 3.58 15.55
CA SER A 103 -22.08 4.72 14.81
C SER A 103 -21.53 5.80 15.74
N LYS A 104 -22.24 6.10 16.84
CA LYS A 104 -21.77 7.05 17.85
C LYS A 104 -20.49 6.56 18.55
N SER A 105 -20.40 5.28 18.87
CA SER A 105 -19.16 4.69 19.43
C SER A 105 -18.00 4.82 18.46
N LEU A 106 -18.20 4.49 17.19
CA LEU A 106 -17.16 4.61 16.16
C LEU A 106 -16.69 6.05 15.97
N GLN A 107 -17.61 7.01 16.03
CA GLN A 107 -17.27 8.44 15.97
C GLN A 107 -16.38 8.86 17.16
N GLN A 108 -16.69 8.37 18.36
CA GLN A 108 -15.86 8.62 19.55
C GLN A 108 -14.48 7.97 19.43
N ASP A 109 -14.39 6.79 18.83
CA ASP A 109 -13.12 6.13 18.56
C ASP A 109 -12.27 6.96 17.58
N VAL A 110 -12.88 7.45 16.48
CA VAL A 110 -12.21 8.34 15.52
C VAL A 110 -11.65 9.58 16.20
N GLU A 111 -12.45 10.26 17.01
CA GLU A 111 -12.02 11.45 17.77
C GLU A 111 -10.87 11.12 18.74
N THR A 112 -10.93 9.95 19.39
CA THR A 112 -9.88 9.48 20.30
C THR A 112 -8.57 9.19 19.56
N TYR A 113 -8.64 8.54 18.39
CA TYR A 113 -7.47 8.24 17.58
C TYR A 113 -6.86 9.50 16.97
N ASP A 114 -7.67 10.46 16.53
CA ASP A 114 -7.17 11.76 16.05
C ASP A 114 -6.44 12.52 17.16
N ALA A 115 -7.01 12.56 18.38
CA ALA A 115 -6.35 13.17 19.53
C ALA A 115 -5.00 12.50 19.86
N LYS A 116 -4.91 11.16 19.76
CA LYS A 116 -3.64 10.43 19.92
C LYS A 116 -2.65 10.80 18.81
N GLN A 117 -3.11 10.89 17.56
CA GLN A 117 -2.28 11.28 16.44
C GLN A 117 -1.70 12.69 16.65
N GLN A 118 -2.53 13.65 17.05
CA GLN A 118 -2.09 15.02 17.37
C GLN A 118 -1.08 15.06 18.53
N ALA A 119 -1.25 14.21 19.55
CA ALA A 119 -0.30 14.10 20.65
C ALA A 119 1.08 13.60 20.17
N ILE A 120 1.11 12.61 19.28
CA ILE A 120 2.35 12.11 18.66
C ILE A 120 3.03 13.22 17.84
N MET A 121 2.27 13.93 17.00
CA MET A 121 2.81 15.04 16.20
C MET A 121 3.41 16.15 17.09
N SER A 122 2.73 16.45 18.19
CA SER A 122 3.20 17.43 19.17
C SER A 122 4.50 16.97 19.85
N PHE A 123 4.61 15.68 20.19
CA PHE A 123 5.83 15.10 20.73
C PHE A 123 7.00 15.19 19.75
N LEU A 124 6.80 14.86 18.47
CA LEU A 124 7.85 14.95 17.43
C LEU A 124 8.36 16.38 17.25
N ARG A 125 7.46 17.36 17.21
CA ARG A 125 7.84 18.79 17.15
C ARG A 125 8.65 19.24 18.36
N GLN A 126 8.33 18.75 19.57
CA GLN A 126 9.12 19.03 20.76
C GLN A 126 10.55 18.47 20.69
N GLN A 127 10.76 17.38 19.93
CA GLN A 127 12.08 16.81 19.67
C GLN A 127 12.83 17.51 18.51
N GLY A 128 12.26 18.59 17.94
CA GLY A 128 12.85 19.30 16.81
C GLY A 128 12.66 18.59 15.46
N ILE A 129 11.78 17.59 15.40
CA ILE A 129 11.46 16.86 14.18
C ILE A 129 10.18 17.45 13.60
N ASP A 130 10.31 18.26 12.54
CA ASP A 130 9.16 18.82 11.82
C ASP A 130 8.72 17.83 10.74
N VAL A 131 7.67 17.08 11.06
CA VAL A 131 7.09 16.06 10.19
C VAL A 131 5.64 16.46 9.98
N SER A 132 5.15 16.40 8.74
CA SER A 132 3.73 16.57 8.44
C SER A 132 2.99 15.22 8.54
N LYS A 133 1.66 15.27 8.59
CA LYS A 133 0.84 14.04 8.57
C LYS A 133 1.08 13.21 7.30
N ALA A 134 1.29 13.88 6.17
CA ALA A 134 1.61 13.25 4.89
C ALA A 134 2.98 12.55 4.91
N ASP A 135 3.96 13.11 5.61
CA ASP A 135 5.28 12.50 5.72
C ASP A 135 5.24 11.18 6.52
N LEU A 136 4.39 11.08 7.55
CA LEU A 136 4.20 9.83 8.29
C LEU A 136 3.44 8.76 7.50
N GLU A 137 2.48 9.17 6.66
CA GLU A 137 1.73 8.25 5.78
C GLU A 137 2.63 7.68 4.65
N LEU A 138 3.70 8.40 4.27
CA LEU A 138 4.72 7.89 3.35
C LEU A 138 5.62 6.81 3.99
N TYR A 139 5.87 6.86 5.29
CA TYR A 139 6.68 5.86 6.00
C TYR A 139 5.97 4.49 6.16
N ASP A 140 4.64 4.46 6.27
CA ASP A 140 3.87 3.21 6.42
C ASP A 140 3.89 2.35 5.13
N ASN A 141 4.12 2.99 3.97
CA ASN A 141 4.24 2.31 2.68
C ASN A 141 5.64 1.73 2.39
N GLN A 142 6.63 1.93 3.25
CA GLN A 142 8.02 1.49 2.98
C GLN A 142 8.34 0.06 3.45
N ILE A 143 7.44 -0.63 4.16
CA ILE A 143 7.76 -1.95 4.75
C ILE A 143 7.59 -3.11 3.74
N ASP A 144 6.83 -2.95 2.65
CA ASP A 144 6.58 -4.00 1.63
C ASP A 144 7.04 -3.62 0.19
N ASP A 145 7.88 -2.60 0.05
CA ASP A 145 8.21 -1.98 -1.24
C ASP A 145 9.58 -2.41 -1.81
N VAL A 146 9.96 -3.67 -1.64
CA VAL A 146 11.18 -4.25 -2.23
C VAL A 146 10.85 -5.50 -3.03
N ILE A 147 11.55 -5.69 -4.15
CA ILE A 147 11.55 -6.92 -4.95
C ILE A 147 12.85 -7.66 -4.64
N ASN A 148 12.72 -8.92 -4.24
CA ASN A 148 13.87 -9.78 -3.95
C ASN A 148 14.25 -10.58 -5.18
N TYR A 149 15.54 -10.58 -5.49
CA TYR A 149 16.15 -11.32 -6.57
C TYR A 149 17.22 -12.26 -6.05
N THR A 150 17.42 -13.35 -6.77
CA THR A 150 18.49 -14.32 -6.52
C THR A 150 19.55 -14.19 -7.59
N PHE A 151 20.82 -14.14 -7.18
CA PHE A 151 21.95 -14.02 -8.08
C PHE A 151 22.31 -15.35 -8.72
N HIS A 152 22.44 -15.31 -10.05
CA HIS A 152 22.76 -16.45 -10.88
C HIS A 152 23.84 -16.13 -11.91
N HIS A 153 24.63 -17.14 -12.21
CA HIS A 153 25.60 -17.13 -13.29
C HIS A 153 25.16 -18.07 -14.43
N ASP A 154 24.77 -17.50 -15.56
CA ASP A 154 24.33 -18.23 -16.76
C ASP A 154 25.37 -18.04 -17.89
N GLY A 155 26.29 -19.00 -18.02
CA GLY A 155 27.35 -18.96 -19.04
C GLY A 155 28.40 -17.87 -18.77
N ASP A 156 28.40 -16.81 -19.58
CA ASP A 156 29.26 -15.63 -19.43
C ASP A 156 28.49 -14.42 -18.87
N CYS A 157 27.21 -14.60 -18.52
CA CYS A 157 26.31 -13.53 -18.09
C CYS A 157 25.93 -13.67 -16.62
N TYR A 158 25.84 -12.52 -15.94
CA TYR A 158 25.39 -12.44 -14.56
C TYR A 158 23.97 -11.88 -14.55
N ILE A 159 23.04 -12.61 -13.93
CA ILE A 159 21.63 -12.28 -13.92
C ILE A 159 21.06 -12.36 -12.51
N LEU A 160 19.97 -11.64 -12.29
CA LEU A 160 19.13 -11.68 -11.11
C LEU A 160 17.77 -12.27 -11.49
N ILE A 161 17.26 -13.23 -10.71
CA ILE A 161 15.95 -13.87 -10.95
C ILE A 161 15.04 -13.67 -9.75
N ASP A 162 13.83 -13.16 -9.97
CA ASP A 162 12.83 -12.93 -8.90
C ASP A 162 11.98 -14.20 -8.62
N GLU A 163 10.99 -14.07 -7.74
CA GLU A 163 10.07 -15.16 -7.39
C GLU A 163 9.11 -15.57 -8.53
N ASN A 164 8.94 -14.72 -9.54
CA ASN A 164 8.09 -14.95 -10.72
C ASN A 164 8.88 -15.47 -11.93
N GLU A 165 10.15 -15.83 -11.74
CA GLU A 165 11.10 -16.22 -12.79
C GLU A 165 11.42 -15.08 -13.80
N GLU A 166 11.16 -13.83 -13.44
CA GLU A 166 11.58 -12.67 -14.22
C GLU A 166 13.10 -12.49 -14.11
N ARG A 167 13.74 -12.29 -15.27
CA ARG A 167 15.20 -12.17 -15.38
C ARG A 167 15.60 -10.71 -15.54
N LEU A 168 16.51 -10.26 -14.68
CA LEU A 168 17.15 -8.96 -14.75
C LEU A 168 18.63 -9.15 -15.11
N ASP A 169 19.05 -8.64 -16.27
CA ASP A 169 20.46 -8.60 -16.65
C ASP A 169 21.18 -7.53 -15.81
N LEU A 170 22.35 -7.90 -15.28
CA LEU A 170 23.16 -6.99 -14.47
C LEU A 170 24.02 -6.05 -15.33
N LYS A 171 24.26 -6.39 -16.60
CA LYS A 171 25.04 -5.55 -17.49
C LYS A 171 24.35 -4.20 -17.72
N ASP A 172 25.05 -3.11 -17.44
CA ASP A 172 24.57 -1.73 -17.57
C ASP A 172 23.28 -1.45 -16.77
N CYS A 173 23.05 -2.23 -15.70
CA CYS A 173 21.84 -2.11 -14.89
C CYS A 173 21.85 -0.83 -14.04
N PRO A 174 20.84 0.05 -14.15
CA PRO A 174 20.83 1.36 -13.47
C PRO A 174 20.40 1.27 -12.01
N PHE A 175 20.03 0.09 -11.52
CA PHE A 175 19.48 -0.07 -10.18
C PHE A 175 20.55 -0.05 -9.10
N THR A 176 20.14 0.44 -7.94
CA THR A 176 20.88 0.29 -6.70
C THR A 176 20.31 -0.90 -5.94
N PHE A 177 21.19 -1.80 -5.53
CA PHE A 177 20.85 -3.04 -4.86
C PHE A 177 21.17 -2.95 -3.38
N THR A 178 20.40 -3.67 -2.58
CA THR A 178 20.66 -3.93 -1.17
C THR A 178 20.95 -5.41 -0.99
N TRP A 179 22.03 -5.75 -0.29
CA TRP A 179 22.39 -7.14 0.01
C TRP A 179 22.95 -7.26 1.42
N THR A 180 22.96 -8.48 1.96
CA THR A 180 23.55 -8.75 3.28
C THR A 180 25.01 -9.17 3.11
N TYR A 181 25.93 -8.42 3.72
CA TYR A 181 27.35 -8.76 3.78
C TYR A 181 27.84 -8.66 5.22
N LYS A 182 28.41 -9.75 5.75
CA LYS A 182 28.88 -9.85 7.15
C LYS A 182 27.83 -9.39 8.18
N ASP A 183 26.60 -9.89 8.03
CA ASP A 183 25.44 -9.55 8.87
C ASP A 183 25.03 -8.07 8.87
N GLN A 184 25.50 -7.30 7.88
CA GLN A 184 25.09 -5.91 7.67
C GLN A 184 24.38 -5.77 6.34
N SER A 185 23.33 -4.94 6.32
CA SER A 185 22.68 -4.52 5.08
C SER A 185 23.55 -3.49 4.39
N VAL A 186 23.98 -3.79 3.18
CA VAL A 186 24.88 -2.97 2.36
C VAL A 186 24.15 -2.58 1.09
N ARG A 187 24.29 -1.30 0.70
CA ARG A 187 23.70 -0.74 -0.51
C ARG A 187 24.79 -0.38 -1.52
N GLY A 188 24.52 -0.59 -2.81
CA GLY A 188 25.47 -0.29 -3.87
C GLY A 188 25.00 -0.66 -5.28
N LYS A 189 25.91 -0.62 -6.25
CA LYS A 189 25.61 -0.85 -7.67
C LYS A 189 26.40 -2.02 -8.23
N TYR A 190 25.92 -2.58 -9.34
CA TYR A 190 26.72 -3.50 -10.13
C TYR A 190 27.84 -2.73 -10.83
N GLU A 191 29.05 -3.28 -10.83
CA GLU A 191 30.22 -2.72 -11.52
C GLU A 191 30.45 -3.51 -12.82
N GLU A 192 31.11 -4.65 -12.73
CA GLU A 192 31.37 -5.56 -13.85
C GLU A 192 31.71 -6.97 -13.33
N ASN A 193 31.67 -7.97 -14.22
CA ASN A 193 32.17 -9.34 -13.96
C ASN A 193 31.63 -10.00 -12.67
N GLY A 194 30.38 -9.73 -12.33
CA GLY A 194 29.75 -10.30 -11.14
C GLY A 194 30.13 -9.60 -9.84
N THR A 195 30.77 -8.43 -9.91
CA THR A 195 31.16 -7.62 -8.76
C THR A 195 30.18 -6.48 -8.53
N PHE A 196 29.79 -6.30 -7.28
CA PHE A 196 29.01 -5.16 -6.78
C PHE A 196 29.92 -4.25 -5.98
N ILE A 197 29.70 -2.94 -6.06
CA ILE A 197 30.43 -1.93 -5.28
C ILE A 197 29.46 -1.22 -4.35
N SER A 198 29.77 -1.21 -3.05
CA SER A 198 28.98 -0.48 -2.06
C SER A 198 29.13 1.03 -2.23
N GLU A 199 28.21 1.79 -1.64
CA GLU A 199 28.34 3.27 -1.55
C GLU A 199 29.63 3.72 -0.83
N SER A 200 30.18 2.87 0.04
CA SER A 200 31.47 3.08 0.71
C SER A 200 32.69 2.71 -0.14
N GLY A 201 32.49 2.17 -1.35
CA GLY A 201 33.54 1.74 -2.27
C GLY A 201 34.08 0.32 -2.03
N GLU A 202 33.46 -0.46 -1.15
CA GLU A 202 33.85 -1.85 -0.92
C GLU A 202 33.28 -2.75 -2.02
N ARG A 203 34.13 -3.60 -2.60
CA ARG A 203 33.74 -4.57 -3.62
C ARG A 203 33.24 -5.88 -3.00
N TYR A 204 32.15 -6.39 -3.54
CA TYR A 204 31.49 -7.61 -3.11
C TYR A 204 31.23 -8.54 -4.30
N ASN A 205 31.70 -9.78 -4.19
CA ASN A 205 31.45 -10.83 -5.17
C ASN A 205 30.46 -11.84 -4.56
N PRO A 206 29.16 -11.76 -4.89
CA PRO A 206 28.16 -12.70 -4.41
C PRO A 206 28.46 -14.13 -4.85
N LYS A 207 27.96 -15.08 -4.04
CA LYS A 207 27.89 -16.49 -4.43
C LYS A 207 26.60 -16.75 -5.21
N GLU A 208 26.59 -17.81 -6.01
CA GLU A 208 25.36 -18.34 -6.59
C GLU A 208 24.28 -18.50 -5.51
N GLY A 209 23.08 -17.99 -5.78
CA GLY A 209 21.97 -18.02 -4.82
C GLY A 209 21.93 -16.85 -3.83
N SER A 210 22.84 -15.87 -3.91
CA SER A 210 22.81 -14.71 -3.01
C SER A 210 21.59 -13.83 -3.29
N THR A 211 20.94 -13.35 -2.23
CA THR A 211 19.74 -12.51 -2.33
C THR A 211 20.11 -11.04 -2.41
N PHE A 212 19.49 -10.35 -3.35
CA PHE A 212 19.55 -8.91 -3.53
C PHE A 212 18.14 -8.35 -3.48
N SER A 213 17.98 -7.16 -2.92
CA SER A 213 16.70 -6.46 -2.88
C SER A 213 16.80 -5.15 -3.64
N ILE A 214 15.79 -4.86 -4.45
CA ILE A 214 15.65 -3.60 -5.19
C ILE A 214 14.35 -2.96 -4.73
N SER A 215 14.39 -1.71 -4.28
CA SER A 215 13.16 -0.96 -3.97
C SER A 215 12.28 -0.82 -5.22
N LYS A 216 10.97 -1.06 -5.08
CA LYS A 216 9.97 -0.89 -6.15
C LYS A 216 9.89 0.55 -6.64
N GLU A 217 10.21 1.54 -5.81
CA GLU A 217 10.38 2.94 -6.22
C GLU A 217 11.42 3.09 -7.35
N GLN A 218 12.44 2.22 -7.41
CA GLN A 218 13.42 2.27 -8.50
C GLN A 218 12.85 1.75 -9.82
N PHE A 219 11.69 1.09 -9.81
CA PHE A 219 10.92 0.73 -11.01
C PHE A 219 9.91 1.83 -11.39
N ASP A 220 9.87 2.95 -10.64
CA ASP A 220 9.13 4.13 -11.07
C ASP A 220 9.71 4.63 -12.42
N PRO A 221 8.88 4.71 -13.49
CA PRO A 221 9.35 5.08 -14.83
C PRO A 221 10.07 6.44 -14.88
N TYR A 222 9.70 7.37 -13.99
CA TYR A 222 10.28 8.68 -13.93
C TYR A 222 11.61 8.70 -13.19
N MET A 223 11.73 7.96 -12.07
CA MET A 223 13.02 7.77 -11.42
C MET A 223 14.04 7.13 -12.35
N ILE A 224 13.63 6.13 -13.13
CA ILE A 224 14.49 5.51 -14.14
C ILE A 224 14.95 6.54 -15.16
N LEU A 225 14.03 7.37 -15.68
CA LEU A 225 14.38 8.43 -16.61
C LEU A 225 15.40 9.40 -16.02
N GLN A 226 15.22 9.83 -14.77
CA GLN A 226 16.16 10.76 -14.11
C GLN A 226 17.56 10.15 -13.96
N ASN A 227 17.64 8.86 -13.62
CA ASN A 227 18.91 8.15 -13.48
C ASN A 227 19.59 7.85 -14.82
N GLU A 228 18.81 7.76 -15.90
CA GLU A 228 19.28 7.52 -17.25
C GLU A 228 19.88 8.79 -17.89
N LEU A 229 19.29 9.95 -17.62
CA LEU A 229 19.72 11.21 -18.21
C LEU A 229 21.12 11.59 -17.74
N GLU A 230 21.97 12.01 -18.68
CA GLU A 230 23.22 12.65 -18.31
C GLU A 230 22.94 13.93 -17.49
N PRO A 231 23.81 14.30 -16.53
CA PRO A 231 23.54 15.43 -15.62
C PRO A 231 23.17 16.74 -16.31
N THR A 232 23.77 17.00 -17.48
CA THR A 232 23.52 18.18 -18.33
C THR A 232 22.14 18.14 -19.01
N ALA A 233 21.69 16.96 -19.44
CA ALA A 233 20.35 16.76 -19.98
C ALA A 233 19.29 16.93 -18.88
N LEU A 234 19.53 16.37 -17.69
CA LEU A 234 18.66 16.52 -16.53
C LEU A 234 18.51 17.99 -16.11
N LEU A 235 19.62 18.73 -16.01
CA LEU A 235 19.59 20.17 -15.73
C LEU A 235 18.81 20.96 -16.80
N SER A 236 18.85 20.51 -18.05
CA SER A 236 18.11 21.16 -19.16
C SER A 236 16.60 20.92 -19.07
N LEU A 237 16.20 19.71 -18.65
CA LEU A 237 14.83 19.36 -18.31
C LEU A 237 14.33 20.23 -17.13
N GLU A 238 15.09 20.28 -16.04
CA GLU A 238 14.77 21.06 -14.83
C GLU A 238 14.58 22.56 -15.12
N LYS A 239 15.49 23.16 -15.90
CA LYS A 239 15.39 24.56 -16.30
C LYS A 239 14.12 24.84 -17.10
N ASN A 240 13.72 23.93 -17.98
CA ASN A 240 12.49 24.08 -18.74
C ASN A 240 11.26 23.87 -17.85
N LEU A 241 11.26 22.89 -16.94
CA LEU A 241 10.18 22.74 -15.95
C LEU A 241 9.99 24.04 -15.16
N ALA A 242 11.08 24.64 -14.67
CA ALA A 242 11.03 25.92 -13.96
C ALA A 242 10.47 27.06 -14.83
N HIS A 243 10.73 27.07 -16.14
CA HIS A 243 10.14 28.04 -17.08
C HIS A 243 8.60 27.95 -17.14
N TYR A 244 8.05 26.74 -16.99
CA TYR A 244 6.61 26.50 -16.86
C TYR A 244 6.11 26.57 -15.41
N GLN A 245 6.95 26.99 -14.46
CA GLN A 245 6.65 27.01 -13.01
C GLN A 245 6.30 25.62 -12.45
N LEU A 246 6.94 24.60 -13.01
CA LEU A 246 6.81 23.21 -12.61
C LEU A 246 8.10 22.70 -11.95
N THR A 247 7.94 21.64 -11.18
CA THR A 247 8.99 20.85 -10.55
C THR A 247 8.75 19.37 -10.83
N HIS A 248 9.71 18.52 -10.45
CA HIS A 248 9.53 17.06 -10.51
C HIS A 248 8.28 16.56 -9.77
N LYS A 249 7.86 17.27 -8.69
CA LYS A 249 6.71 16.89 -7.87
C LYS A 249 5.37 17.13 -8.56
N ASP A 250 5.35 17.92 -9.63
CA ASP A 250 4.15 18.25 -10.39
C ASP A 250 3.86 17.23 -11.51
N LEU A 251 4.65 16.16 -11.59
CA LEU A 251 4.46 15.07 -12.52
C LEU A 251 3.22 14.25 -12.13
N LEU A 252 2.33 14.03 -13.09
CA LEU A 252 1.17 13.15 -12.95
C LEU A 252 1.43 11.76 -13.51
N GLU A 253 2.11 11.68 -14.65
CA GLU A 253 2.29 10.43 -15.38
C GLU A 253 3.61 10.46 -16.15
N CYS A 254 4.35 9.36 -16.11
CA CYS A 254 5.52 9.13 -16.94
C CYS A 254 5.38 7.76 -17.62
N HIS A 255 5.30 7.77 -18.94
CA HIS A 255 5.44 6.58 -19.76
C HIS A 255 6.86 6.52 -20.31
N ASN A 256 7.71 5.72 -19.65
CA ASN A 256 9.08 5.49 -20.06
C ASN A 256 9.19 4.22 -20.94
N SER A 257 9.31 4.41 -22.25
CA SER A 257 9.46 3.30 -23.22
C SER A 257 10.84 2.65 -23.16
N LEU A 258 11.83 3.30 -22.53
CA LEU A 258 13.18 2.78 -22.49
C LEU A 258 13.31 1.58 -21.55
N LEU A 259 12.60 1.58 -20.41
CA LEU A 259 12.61 0.45 -19.48
C LEU A 259 12.27 -0.86 -20.21
N THR A 260 11.24 -0.83 -21.06
CA THR A 260 10.85 -1.97 -21.87
C THR A 260 11.95 -2.38 -22.87
N GLN A 261 12.70 -1.43 -23.42
CA GLN A 261 13.80 -1.70 -24.38
C GLN A 261 15.07 -2.21 -23.69
N LEU A 262 15.38 -1.78 -22.47
CA LEU A 262 16.51 -2.27 -21.67
C LEU A 262 16.25 -3.69 -21.12
N LEU A 263 15.00 -3.98 -20.76
CA LEU A 263 14.59 -5.31 -20.29
C LEU A 263 14.37 -6.32 -21.44
N SER A 264 14.16 -5.84 -22.67
CA SER A 264 13.99 -6.74 -23.83
C SER A 264 15.33 -7.12 -24.45
N THR A 265 15.61 -8.41 -24.36
CA THR A 265 16.90 -9.11 -24.49
C THR A 265 17.49 -9.18 -25.90
N ASP A 266 17.24 -8.18 -26.75
CA ASP A 266 17.86 -8.12 -28.06
C ASP A 266 19.18 -7.34 -27.96
N LYS A 267 20.28 -7.98 -28.38
CA LYS A 267 21.66 -7.44 -28.50
C LYS A 267 21.78 -6.22 -29.43
N LYS A 268 20.93 -5.22 -29.29
CA LYS A 268 20.90 -4.00 -30.10
C LYS A 268 21.83 -2.99 -29.46
N THR A 269 22.89 -2.65 -30.18
CA THR A 269 23.85 -1.60 -29.79
C THR A 269 23.32 -0.19 -30.07
N SER A 270 22.10 -0.05 -30.59
CA SER A 270 21.45 1.23 -30.80
C SER A 270 19.96 1.11 -30.63
N PHE A 271 19.37 2.07 -29.91
CA PHE A 271 17.95 2.14 -29.66
C PHE A 271 17.50 3.60 -29.59
N LYS A 272 16.22 3.81 -29.91
CA LYS A 272 15.57 5.11 -29.92
C LYS A 272 14.11 4.98 -29.56
N GLY A 273 13.54 6.04 -29.01
CA GLY A 273 12.15 6.05 -28.60
C GLY A 273 11.68 7.42 -28.15
N VAL A 274 10.48 7.42 -27.58
CA VAL A 274 9.83 8.63 -27.06
C VAL A 274 9.18 8.29 -25.73
N ASN A 275 9.60 8.98 -24.69
CA ASN A 275 8.94 8.96 -23.39
C ASN A 275 7.91 10.09 -23.35
N PHE A 276 6.78 9.85 -22.69
CA PHE A 276 5.72 10.84 -22.50
C PHE A 276 5.62 11.17 -21.03
N LEU A 277 5.68 12.46 -20.71
CA LEU A 277 5.52 12.96 -19.35
C LEU A 277 4.40 13.98 -19.32
N THR A 278 3.51 13.84 -18.34
CA THR A 278 2.41 14.78 -18.13
C THR A 278 2.60 15.45 -16.79
N TYR A 279 2.68 16.78 -16.79
CA TYR A 279 2.77 17.61 -15.60
C TYR A 279 1.50 18.43 -15.42
N LYS A 280 1.12 18.67 -14.17
CA LYS A 280 0.01 19.55 -13.81
C LYS A 280 0.48 20.59 -12.82
N GLY A 281 0.64 21.81 -13.30
CA GLY A 281 0.83 22.97 -12.43
C GLY A 281 -0.50 23.45 -11.86
N ASN A 282 -0.46 24.56 -11.11
CA ASN A 282 -1.65 25.16 -10.51
C ASN A 282 -2.71 25.54 -11.56
N ASP A 283 -2.28 26.06 -12.73
CA ASP A 283 -3.16 26.67 -13.72
C ASP A 283 -2.96 26.16 -15.16
N GLU A 284 -2.02 25.24 -15.43
CA GLU A 284 -1.79 24.71 -16.78
C GLU A 284 -1.31 23.25 -16.76
N LEU A 285 -1.74 22.48 -17.76
CA LEU A 285 -1.25 21.14 -18.03
C LEU A 285 -0.14 21.22 -19.08
N VAL A 286 0.97 20.55 -18.82
CA VAL A 286 2.14 20.54 -19.71
C VAL A 286 2.50 19.10 -20.06
N ILE A 287 2.55 18.80 -21.35
CA ILE A 287 3.01 17.53 -21.88
C ILE A 287 4.46 17.70 -22.34
N VAL A 288 5.33 16.79 -21.92
CA VAL A 288 6.71 16.71 -22.36
C VAL A 288 6.91 15.42 -23.14
N GLN A 289 7.33 15.55 -24.40
CA GLN A 289 7.76 14.43 -25.22
C GLN A 289 9.29 14.39 -25.19
N HIS A 290 9.84 13.35 -24.58
CA HIS A 290 11.28 13.14 -24.50
C HIS A 290 11.70 12.11 -25.56
N HIS A 291 12.25 12.61 -26.66
CA HIS A 291 12.86 11.79 -27.70
C HIS A 291 14.30 11.45 -27.30
N TYR A 292 14.62 10.16 -27.29
CA TYR A 292 15.97 9.69 -26.96
C TYR A 292 16.54 8.84 -28.09
N GLU A 293 17.85 8.95 -28.29
CA GLU A 293 18.66 8.00 -29.05
C GLU A 293 19.90 7.62 -28.24
N ARG A 294 20.23 6.32 -28.26
CA ARG A 294 21.45 5.79 -27.66
C ARG A 294 22.19 4.92 -28.67
N GLU A 295 23.50 5.03 -28.69
CA GLU A 295 24.41 4.16 -29.44
C GLU A 295 25.52 3.68 -28.51
N LEU A 296 25.45 2.42 -28.10
CA LEU A 296 26.43 1.78 -27.22
C LEU A 296 27.68 1.42 -28.02
N ARG A 297 28.85 1.93 -27.61
CA ARG A 297 30.12 1.74 -28.32
C ARG A 297 31.16 1.10 -27.41
N ASN A 298 31.58 -0.13 -27.75
CA ASN A 298 32.51 -0.94 -26.95
C ASN A 298 33.88 -0.29 -26.61
N TYR A 299 34.30 0.78 -27.30
CA TYR A 299 35.65 1.38 -27.16
C TYR A 299 35.67 2.92 -27.25
N LYS A 300 34.52 3.58 -27.16
CA LYS A 300 34.37 5.05 -27.18
C LYS A 300 33.23 5.43 -26.23
N SER A 301 33.14 6.70 -25.85
CA SER A 301 31.95 7.19 -25.16
C SER A 301 30.70 6.90 -26.00
N ASP A 302 29.65 6.43 -25.32
CA ASP A 302 28.36 6.17 -25.95
C ASP A 302 27.80 7.46 -26.56
N ARG A 303 27.06 7.32 -27.65
CA ARG A 303 26.36 8.46 -28.24
C ARG A 303 25.02 8.60 -27.53
N VAL A 304 24.84 9.75 -26.88
CA VAL A 304 23.61 10.11 -26.17
C VAL A 304 23.01 11.33 -26.86
N TYR A 305 21.73 11.23 -27.20
CA TYR A 305 20.93 12.32 -27.73
C TYR A 305 19.58 12.35 -27.02
N ASP A 306 19.22 13.52 -26.50
CA ASP A 306 17.96 13.76 -25.81
C ASP A 306 17.30 15.03 -26.35
N ARG A 307 16.01 14.96 -26.66
CA ARG A 307 15.22 16.12 -27.08
C ARG A 307 13.91 16.14 -26.33
N PHE A 308 13.71 17.18 -25.53
CA PHE A 308 12.48 17.41 -24.78
C PHE A 308 11.64 18.45 -25.51
N GLU A 309 10.42 18.07 -25.91
CA GLU A 309 9.42 18.98 -26.46
C GLU A 309 8.32 19.22 -25.43
N PHE A 310 8.19 20.46 -24.95
CA PHE A 310 7.15 20.89 -24.03
C PHE A 310 6.00 21.50 -24.80
N THR A 311 4.77 21.13 -24.46
CA THR A 311 3.55 21.74 -24.97
C THR A 311 2.57 21.94 -23.83
N SER A 312 2.14 23.18 -23.59
CA SER A 312 1.06 23.46 -22.62
C SER A 312 -0.31 23.51 -23.28
N ASP A 313 -1.36 23.24 -22.50
CA ASP A 313 -2.76 23.43 -22.89
C ASP A 313 -3.12 24.89 -23.22
N LYS A 314 -2.28 25.84 -22.80
CA LYS A 314 -2.33 27.27 -23.18
C LYS A 314 -1.57 27.60 -24.48
N GLY A 315 -1.04 26.59 -25.17
CA GLY A 315 -0.35 26.75 -26.45
C GLY A 315 1.09 27.24 -26.35
N LYS A 316 1.69 27.29 -25.15
CA LYS A 316 3.14 27.55 -25.00
C LYS A 316 3.91 26.30 -25.44
N ARG A 317 5.00 26.50 -26.16
CA ARG A 317 5.87 25.41 -26.64
C ARG A 317 7.33 25.76 -26.45
N SER A 318 8.13 24.80 -26.01
CA SER A 318 9.59 24.91 -26.00
C SER A 318 10.22 23.58 -26.38
N ILE A 319 11.42 23.66 -26.96
CA ILE A 319 12.20 22.48 -27.34
C ILE A 319 13.59 22.69 -26.77
N VAL A 320 14.10 21.68 -26.08
CA VAL A 320 15.49 21.64 -25.63
C VAL A 320 16.12 20.33 -26.09
N THR A 321 17.37 20.42 -26.51
CA THR A 321 18.11 19.28 -27.06
C THR A 321 19.47 19.20 -26.40
N TYR A 322 19.87 17.98 -26.08
CA TYR A 322 21.17 17.63 -25.57
C TYR A 322 21.79 16.55 -26.46
N SER A 323 23.09 16.65 -26.70
CA SER A 323 23.86 15.56 -27.26
C SER A 323 25.30 15.64 -26.78
N ASN A 324 25.87 14.50 -26.41
CA ASN A 324 27.27 14.40 -26.02
C ASN A 324 28.24 14.29 -27.22
N GLU A 325 27.73 14.17 -28.45
CA GLU A 325 28.52 14.02 -29.68
C GLU A 325 29.32 15.29 -30.05
N TYR A 326 28.87 16.45 -29.58
CA TYR A 326 29.50 17.76 -29.85
C TYR A 326 30.27 18.32 -28.64
N SER A 327 30.39 17.55 -27.55
CA SER A 327 31.01 17.99 -26.30
C SER A 327 32.51 17.64 -26.21
N LEU A 328 33.16 17.39 -27.35
CA LEU A 328 34.60 17.07 -27.47
C LEU A 328 35.47 18.28 -27.80
#